data_AF-A0A257UBR0-F1
#
_entry.id   AF-A0A257UBR0-F1
#
_cell.length_a   1.000
_cell.length_b   1.000
_cell.length_c   1.000
_cell.angle_alpha   90.00
_cell.angle_beta   90.00
_cell.angle_gamma   90.00
#
_symmetry.space_group_name_H-M   'P 1'
#
loop_
_entity.id
_entity.type
_entity.pdbx_description
1 polymer ?
#
loop_
_entity_poly.entity_id
_entity_poly.type
_entity_poly.pdbx_seq_one_letter_code
_entity_poly.pdbx_strand_id
1 'polypeptide(L)'
;MAPAVVAAAGAAALVPYLPAGPDLYVHLLWCWEVMRCLVAGVLPVWLPDLNAGFGSPGIRLYSPLGPFLQGVVGLALGSAGAALRAVPVLAWGGFLLVVRRRRGTPGAAEWGILLAAPVVVYALLGRGAWSEFLAVPLLWWLLDVAVEGDLAPARDGVLLGLLWLMHAPTTLMALVLMGVAAVAARDALRLLKLTGAAVVAAGLTAWHWLPLAFEVGLMDRDALTGGIFVASRNVLGSPSAHALGENIWLGWCAVALLVALAAERWWRTEGVRTVAVLVAVALASPLAAFLYAPPSPFSFLQFPWRWLLPAMVVGARPLRRSLASPGGRLALGCLLAPLLAFPWRGVASDPRLTAAMTWKQAGAAVFTSFGGNPMVVDAAQNRPASWALLARNLERFGARDAVLDSGEGRVTVVSWAPLERALRVEATGRTNVALRLLDYPFWRASVDDVAVPVYGTTGVVEVSVPPGRHLVRVSWAGDPWARVGLAVAVATGLALGWGRLRLGRRRRAGGSGA
;
A
#
# COMPACT_ATOMS: atom_id res chain seq x y z
N MET A 1 16.79 5.18 -26.23
CA MET A 1 16.58 5.54 -24.81
C MET A 1 16.03 4.40 -23.96
N ALA A 2 14.99 3.66 -24.38
CA ALA A 2 14.40 2.59 -23.54
C ALA A 2 15.39 1.49 -23.05
N PRO A 3 16.33 0.98 -23.87
CA PRO A 3 17.28 -0.04 -23.41
C PRO A 3 18.26 0.48 -22.34
N ALA A 4 18.74 1.72 -22.48
CA ALA A 4 19.67 2.33 -21.54
C ALA A 4 19.02 2.61 -20.18
N VAL A 5 17.75 3.02 -20.15
CA VAL A 5 17.00 3.22 -18.90
C VAL A 5 16.73 1.88 -18.21
N VAL A 6 16.37 0.84 -18.97
CA VAL A 6 16.19 -0.51 -18.43
C VAL A 6 17.52 -1.07 -17.90
N ALA A 7 18.61 -0.87 -18.62
CA ALA A 7 19.95 -1.27 -18.18
C ALA A 7 20.39 -0.50 -16.94
N ALA A 8 20.16 0.82 -16.87
CA ALA A 8 20.48 1.63 -15.70
C ALA A 8 19.62 1.26 -14.48
N ALA A 9 18.33 1.01 -14.68
CA ALA A 9 17.44 0.54 -13.61
C ALA A 9 17.79 -0.88 -13.16
N GLY A 10 18.19 -1.75 -14.09
CA GLY A 10 18.73 -3.08 -13.79
C GLY A 10 20.05 -3.00 -13.02
N ALA A 11 20.96 -2.12 -13.42
CA ALA A 11 22.22 -1.87 -12.71
C ALA A 11 21.97 -1.29 -11.32
N ALA A 12 21.05 -0.34 -11.17
CA ALA A 12 20.63 0.20 -9.88
C ALA A 12 20.01 -0.89 -8.98
N ALA A 13 19.34 -1.89 -9.56
CA ALA A 13 18.84 -3.04 -8.82
C ALA A 13 19.96 -3.96 -8.26
N LEU A 14 21.16 -3.89 -8.83
CA LEU A 14 22.34 -4.62 -8.37
C LEU A 14 23.13 -3.85 -7.30
N VAL A 15 22.92 -2.54 -7.18
CA VAL A 15 23.57 -1.71 -6.16
C VAL A 15 22.96 -2.06 -4.79
N PRO A 16 23.74 -2.51 -3.78
CA PRO A 16 23.22 -3.04 -2.51
C PRO A 16 22.82 -1.93 -1.53
N TYR A 17 22.16 -0.90 -2.04
CA TYR A 17 21.71 0.26 -1.28
C TYR A 17 20.24 0.56 -1.58
N LEU A 18 19.56 1.11 -0.59
CA LEU A 18 18.15 1.50 -0.62
C LEU A 18 18.04 2.98 -0.24
N PRO A 19 17.09 3.75 -0.76
CA PRO A 19 16.87 5.11 -0.27
C PRO A 19 16.43 5.11 1.20
N ALA A 20 17.07 5.90 2.05
CA ALA A 20 16.86 5.92 3.50
C ALA A 20 15.59 6.69 3.93
N GLY A 21 14.50 6.52 3.19
CA GLY A 21 13.22 7.15 3.47
C GLY A 21 12.50 6.55 4.68
N PRO A 22 11.59 7.29 5.33
CA PRO A 22 10.84 6.84 6.51
C PRO A 22 9.99 5.58 6.27
N ASP A 23 9.55 5.31 5.04
CA ASP A 23 8.74 4.13 4.72
C ASP A 23 9.60 2.90 4.37
N LEU A 24 10.93 3.06 4.23
CA LEU A 24 11.86 1.97 3.89
C LEU A 24 11.70 0.79 4.85
N TYR A 25 11.75 1.08 6.15
CA TYR A 25 11.73 0.08 7.21
C TYR A 25 10.49 -0.82 7.10
N VAL A 26 9.32 -0.21 6.98
CA VAL A 26 8.04 -0.89 6.97
C VAL A 26 7.86 -1.74 5.70
N HIS A 27 8.15 -1.18 4.52
CA HIS A 27 8.01 -1.93 3.27
C HIS A 27 9.00 -3.10 3.18
N LEU A 28 10.21 -2.93 3.70
CA LEU A 28 11.21 -4.00 3.76
C LEU A 28 10.73 -5.15 4.66
N LEU A 29 10.21 -4.83 5.84
CA LEU A 29 9.67 -5.84 6.76
C LEU A 29 8.44 -6.54 6.18
N TRP A 30 7.49 -5.82 5.58
CA TRP A 30 6.32 -6.46 4.96
C TRP A 30 6.72 -7.36 3.78
N CYS A 31 7.66 -6.93 2.94
CA CYS A 31 8.19 -7.78 1.87
C CYS A 31 8.80 -9.08 2.44
N TRP A 32 9.63 -8.97 3.47
CA TRP A 32 10.24 -10.11 4.15
C TRP A 32 9.22 -11.06 4.79
N GLU A 33 8.22 -10.54 5.50
CA GLU A 33 7.16 -11.36 6.13
C GLU A 33 6.29 -12.07 5.08
N VAL A 34 5.99 -11.40 3.96
CA VAL A 34 5.31 -12.04 2.83
C VAL A 34 6.16 -13.20 2.29
N MET A 35 7.46 -13.01 2.10
CA MET A 35 8.36 -14.10 1.66
C MET A 35 8.28 -15.29 2.61
N ARG A 36 8.28 -15.03 3.93
CA ARG A 36 8.17 -16.08 4.97
C ARG A 36 6.85 -16.83 4.93
N CYS A 37 5.73 -16.11 4.81
CA CYS A 37 4.41 -16.72 4.69
C CYS A 37 4.31 -17.61 3.45
N LEU A 38 4.82 -17.13 2.31
CA LEU A 38 4.81 -17.88 1.05
C LEU A 38 5.68 -19.14 1.11
N VAL A 39 6.86 -19.10 1.75
CA VAL A 39 7.71 -20.29 1.98
C VAL A 39 7.01 -21.30 2.90
N ALA A 40 6.25 -20.81 3.88
CA ALA A 40 5.43 -21.66 4.74
C ALA A 40 4.13 -22.17 4.07
N GLY A 41 3.89 -21.83 2.80
CA GLY A 41 2.72 -22.28 2.04
C GLY A 41 1.40 -21.62 2.48
N VAL A 42 1.46 -20.45 3.12
CA VAL A 42 0.29 -19.73 3.62
C VAL A 42 0.18 -18.32 3.02
N LEU A 43 -1.05 -17.82 2.92
CA LEU A 43 -1.28 -16.43 2.54
C LEU A 43 -0.85 -15.51 3.70
N PRO A 44 -0.23 -14.36 3.41
CA PRO A 44 0.18 -13.40 4.42
C PRO A 44 -1.05 -12.63 4.91
N VAL A 45 -1.89 -13.26 5.73
CA VAL A 45 -3.00 -12.61 6.44
C VAL A 45 -2.62 -12.22 7.86
N TRP A 46 -1.49 -12.72 8.33
CA TRP A 46 -0.83 -12.40 9.59
C TRP A 46 0.68 -12.39 9.31
N LEU A 47 1.39 -11.39 9.81
CA LEU A 47 2.84 -11.24 9.66
C LEU A 47 3.48 -11.75 10.96
N PRO A 48 3.90 -13.03 11.04
CA PRO A 48 4.16 -13.71 12.31
C PRO A 48 5.36 -13.19 13.10
N ASP A 49 6.37 -12.64 12.42
CA ASP A 49 7.65 -12.33 13.05
C ASP A 49 7.75 -10.85 13.49
N LEU A 50 6.80 -9.99 13.09
CA LEU A 50 6.73 -8.60 13.53
C LEU A 50 6.48 -8.46 15.04
N ASN A 51 6.80 -7.29 15.58
CA ASN A 51 6.65 -6.98 17.00
C ASN A 51 7.35 -8.02 17.89
N ALA A 52 8.61 -8.34 17.57
CA ALA A 52 9.44 -9.32 18.26
C ALA A 52 8.85 -10.74 18.32
N GLY A 53 8.28 -11.18 17.19
CA GLY A 53 7.70 -12.50 17.04
C GLY A 53 6.30 -12.66 17.64
N PHE A 54 5.67 -11.59 18.14
CA PHE A 54 4.26 -11.63 18.56
C PHE A 54 3.29 -11.49 17.38
N GLY A 55 3.80 -11.04 16.23
CA GLY A 55 3.07 -10.91 14.98
C GLY A 55 2.26 -9.62 14.82
N SER A 56 1.66 -9.45 13.65
CA SER A 56 0.84 -8.29 13.30
C SER A 56 -0.22 -8.60 12.23
N PRO A 57 -1.41 -7.98 12.29
CA PRO A 57 -2.39 -8.00 11.20
C PRO A 57 -2.05 -7.03 10.05
N GLY A 58 -0.92 -6.32 10.09
CA GLY A 58 -0.71 -5.09 9.30
C GLY A 58 -0.96 -5.15 7.80
N ILE A 59 -0.72 -6.26 7.12
CA ILE A 59 -1.02 -6.39 5.68
C ILE A 59 -2.51 -6.51 5.35
N ARG A 60 -3.37 -6.88 6.32
CA ARG A 60 -4.84 -6.80 6.20
C ARG A 60 -5.34 -5.36 6.33
N LEU A 61 -4.59 -4.57 7.07
CA LEU A 61 -4.89 -3.17 7.40
C LEU A 61 -4.31 -2.20 6.35
N TYR A 62 -3.55 -2.75 5.41
CA TYR A 62 -2.89 -2.07 4.31
C TYR A 62 -3.27 -2.70 2.97
N SER A 63 -3.00 -2.03 1.86
CA SER A 63 -3.24 -2.56 0.51
C SER A 63 -2.31 -3.74 0.20
N PRO A 64 -2.83 -4.98 0.03
CA PRO A 64 -2.01 -6.18 0.14
C PRO A 64 -1.18 -6.49 -1.10
N LEU A 65 -1.58 -6.02 -2.29
CA LEU A 65 -0.95 -6.41 -3.56
C LEU A 65 0.47 -5.87 -3.69
N GLY A 66 0.75 -4.66 -3.19
CA GLY A 66 2.08 -4.07 -3.24
C GLY A 66 3.12 -4.92 -2.49
N PRO A 67 2.95 -5.14 -1.17
CA PRO A 67 3.81 -6.03 -0.40
C PRO A 67 3.82 -7.46 -0.91
N PHE A 68 2.68 -7.98 -1.40
CA PHE A 68 2.61 -9.33 -1.96
C PHE A 68 3.52 -9.49 -3.19
N LEU A 69 3.44 -8.57 -4.16
CA LEU A 69 4.30 -8.58 -5.34
C LEU A 69 5.78 -8.42 -4.97
N GLN A 70 6.09 -7.54 -4.02
CA GLN A 70 7.45 -7.38 -3.51
C GLN A 70 7.95 -8.69 -2.89
N GLY A 71 7.15 -9.38 -2.07
CA GLY A 71 7.54 -10.66 -1.48
C GLY A 71 7.74 -11.78 -2.51
N VAL A 72 6.88 -11.89 -3.53
CA VAL A 72 7.07 -12.84 -4.64
C VAL A 72 8.39 -12.59 -5.37
N VAL A 73 8.66 -11.33 -5.70
CA VAL A 73 9.93 -10.94 -6.34
C VAL A 73 11.11 -11.16 -5.39
N GLY A 74 10.93 -10.93 -4.09
CA GLY A 74 11.95 -11.18 -3.07
C GLY A 74 12.30 -12.65 -2.91
N LEU A 75 11.33 -13.56 -3.06
CA LEU A 75 11.62 -14.99 -3.14
C LEU A 75 12.40 -15.33 -4.42
N ALA A 76 12.01 -14.78 -5.56
CA ALA A 76 12.70 -15.02 -6.83
C ALA A 76 14.15 -14.49 -6.82
N LEU A 77 14.40 -13.36 -6.13
CA LEU A 77 15.71 -12.73 -6.02
C LEU A 77 16.48 -13.12 -4.74
N GLY A 78 15.89 -13.93 -3.86
CA GLY A 78 16.46 -14.37 -2.59
C GLY A 78 16.59 -13.28 -1.50
N SER A 79 16.07 -12.07 -1.72
CA SER A 79 16.20 -10.96 -0.77
C SER A 79 15.06 -9.94 -0.87
N ALA A 80 14.55 -9.50 0.29
CA ALA A 80 13.56 -8.43 0.35
C ALA A 80 14.12 -7.09 -0.20
N GLY A 81 15.37 -6.74 0.13
CA GLY A 81 15.99 -5.52 -0.37
C GLY A 81 16.15 -5.52 -1.89
N ALA A 82 16.53 -6.66 -2.48
CA ALA A 82 16.58 -6.82 -3.93
C ALA A 82 15.21 -6.61 -4.59
N ALA A 83 14.13 -7.10 -3.96
CA ALA A 83 12.77 -6.87 -4.46
C ALA A 83 12.39 -5.40 -4.45
N LEU A 84 12.72 -4.67 -3.39
CA LEU A 84 12.45 -3.24 -3.32
C LEU A 84 13.19 -2.45 -4.40
N ARG A 85 14.44 -2.83 -4.72
CA ARG A 85 15.16 -2.21 -5.84
C ARG A 85 14.61 -2.59 -7.22
N ALA A 86 13.91 -3.71 -7.34
CA ALA A 86 13.24 -4.09 -8.58
C ALA A 86 11.95 -3.30 -8.83
N VAL A 87 11.37 -2.64 -7.81
CA VAL A 87 10.11 -1.87 -7.92
C VAL A 87 10.15 -0.81 -9.03
N PRO A 88 11.20 0.04 -9.17
CA PRO A 88 11.32 0.95 -10.31
C PRO A 88 11.21 0.28 -11.67
N VAL A 89 11.83 -0.89 -11.83
CA VAL A 89 11.83 -1.67 -13.07
C VAL A 89 10.43 -2.24 -13.34
N LEU A 90 9.75 -2.75 -12.31
CA LEU A 90 8.39 -3.29 -12.42
C LEU A 90 7.38 -2.20 -12.77
N ALA A 91 7.45 -1.04 -12.12
CA ALA A 91 6.62 0.10 -12.43
C ALA A 91 6.88 0.62 -13.86
N TRP A 92 8.15 0.67 -14.29
CA TRP A 92 8.51 0.97 -15.68
C TRP A 92 7.91 -0.05 -16.66
N GLY A 93 7.99 -1.35 -16.37
CA GLY A 93 7.38 -2.40 -17.18
C GLY A 93 5.86 -2.25 -17.29
N GLY A 94 5.18 -1.99 -16.16
CA GLY A 94 3.75 -1.69 -16.13
C GLY A 94 3.40 -0.46 -16.95
N PHE A 95 4.24 0.57 -16.88
CA PHE A 95 4.11 1.77 -17.69
C PHE A 95 4.21 1.47 -19.20
N LEU A 96 5.22 0.72 -19.64
CA LEU A 96 5.36 0.35 -21.06
C LEU A 96 4.14 -0.42 -21.58
N LEU A 97 3.52 -1.27 -20.75
CA LEU A 97 2.28 -1.97 -21.09
C LEU A 97 1.12 -1.00 -21.30
N VAL A 98 0.99 0.02 -20.45
CA VAL A 98 -0.01 1.10 -20.58
C VAL A 98 0.17 1.84 -21.91
N VAL A 99 1.40 2.29 -22.23
CA VAL A 99 1.69 2.98 -23.50
C VAL A 99 1.33 2.13 -24.70
N ARG A 100 1.79 0.87 -24.71
CA ARG A 100 1.54 -0.05 -25.83
C ARG A 100 0.06 -0.24 -26.09
N ARG A 101 -0.76 -0.27 -25.03
CA ARG A 101 -2.21 -0.47 -25.12
C ARG A 101 -2.96 0.79 -25.55
N ARG A 102 -2.44 1.99 -25.26
CA ARG A 102 -3.08 3.28 -25.60
C ARG A 102 -2.75 3.82 -27.00
N ARG A 103 -2.20 2.99 -27.92
CA ARG A 103 -1.90 3.24 -29.36
C ARG A 103 -1.98 4.73 -29.79
N GLY A 104 -0.85 5.42 -29.93
CA GLY A 104 -0.79 6.69 -30.68
C GLY A 104 -0.07 7.89 -30.04
N THR A 105 0.58 7.75 -28.87
CA THR A 105 1.37 8.85 -28.28
C THR A 105 2.79 8.42 -27.84
N PRO A 106 3.80 9.32 -27.91
CA PRO A 106 5.15 9.10 -27.38
C PRO A 106 5.22 8.97 -25.85
N GLY A 107 4.77 7.82 -25.32
CA GLY A 107 4.74 7.52 -23.88
C GLY A 107 6.08 7.69 -23.17
N ALA A 108 7.20 7.44 -23.85
CA ALA A 108 8.53 7.51 -23.23
C ALA A 108 8.87 8.90 -22.70
N ALA A 109 8.45 9.98 -23.38
CA ALA A 109 8.75 11.34 -22.95
C ALA A 109 7.86 11.79 -21.78
N GLU A 110 6.57 11.45 -21.82
CA GLU A 110 5.65 11.70 -20.69
C GLU A 110 6.14 11.00 -19.42
N TRP A 111 6.63 9.78 -19.55
CA TRP A 111 7.20 9.06 -18.40
C TRP A 111 8.57 9.56 -17.97
N GLY A 112 9.40 10.05 -18.90
CA GLY A 112 10.61 10.78 -18.54
C GLY A 112 10.30 12.01 -17.67
N ILE A 113 9.25 12.77 -18.03
CA ILE A 113 8.74 13.89 -17.23
C ILE A 113 8.24 13.40 -15.87
N LEU A 114 7.52 12.27 -15.81
CA LEU A 114 7.02 11.73 -14.54
C LEU A 114 8.14 11.21 -13.64
N LEU A 115 9.13 10.50 -14.16
CA LEU A 115 10.28 10.05 -13.38
C LEU A 115 11.12 11.21 -12.86
N ALA A 116 11.18 12.31 -13.62
CA ALA A 116 11.82 13.55 -13.19
C ALA A 116 10.89 14.45 -12.38
N ALA A 117 9.61 14.10 -12.19
CA ALA A 117 8.70 14.94 -11.44
C ALA A 117 9.12 14.94 -9.96
N PRO A 118 9.29 16.10 -9.33
CA PRO A 118 9.72 16.19 -7.93
C PRO A 118 8.94 15.30 -6.98
N VAL A 119 7.61 15.27 -7.06
CA VAL A 119 6.77 14.42 -6.19
C VAL A 119 7.03 12.93 -6.38
N VAL A 120 7.36 12.48 -7.60
CA VAL A 120 7.67 11.08 -7.92
C VAL A 120 9.06 10.72 -7.40
N VAL A 121 10.04 11.61 -7.61
CA VAL A 121 11.39 11.48 -7.04
C VAL A 121 11.31 11.43 -5.53
N TYR A 122 10.47 12.26 -4.90
CA TYR A 122 10.26 12.24 -3.47
C TYR A 122 9.58 10.96 -2.98
N ALA A 123 8.51 10.52 -3.63
CA ALA A 123 7.84 9.26 -3.26
C ALA A 123 8.82 8.07 -3.32
N LEU A 124 9.66 8.01 -4.35
CA LEU A 124 10.64 6.95 -4.56
C LEU A 124 11.85 7.08 -3.63
N LEU A 125 12.55 8.21 -3.68
CA LEU A 125 13.86 8.38 -3.06
C LEU A 125 13.82 9.06 -1.69
N GLY A 126 12.87 9.98 -1.48
CA GLY A 126 12.75 10.72 -0.22
C GLY A 126 11.95 9.95 0.82
N ARG A 127 10.88 9.29 0.40
CA ARG A 127 9.96 8.55 1.27
C ARG A 127 10.18 7.05 1.27
N GLY A 128 10.44 6.44 0.10
CA GLY A 128 10.53 4.99 -0.06
C GLY A 128 9.16 4.32 -0.13
N ALA A 129 8.13 4.99 -0.66
CA ALA A 129 6.77 4.47 -0.74
C ALA A 129 6.57 3.58 -1.98
N TRP A 130 7.13 2.39 -1.91
CA TRP A 130 7.22 1.47 -3.04
C TRP A 130 5.87 1.04 -3.60
N SER A 131 4.87 0.81 -2.75
CA SER A 131 3.53 0.45 -3.22
C SER A 131 2.83 1.60 -3.95
N GLU A 132 3.05 2.85 -3.52
CA GLU A 132 2.53 4.02 -4.25
C GLU A 132 3.23 4.17 -5.61
N PHE A 133 4.54 3.90 -5.68
CA PHE A 133 5.28 3.94 -6.94
C PHE A 133 4.82 2.85 -7.92
N LEU A 134 4.59 1.61 -7.45
CA LEU A 134 3.99 0.53 -8.24
C LEU A 134 2.58 0.87 -8.77
N ALA A 135 1.87 1.75 -8.07
CA ALA A 135 0.52 2.18 -8.43
C ALA A 135 0.50 3.23 -9.56
N VAL A 136 1.61 3.91 -9.85
CA VAL A 136 1.66 5.03 -10.83
C VAL A 136 1.18 4.64 -12.23
N PRO A 137 1.56 3.48 -12.83
CA PRO A 137 1.06 3.10 -14.15
C PRO A 137 -0.47 2.94 -14.21
N LEU A 138 -1.07 2.35 -13.16
CA LEU A 138 -2.52 2.19 -13.06
C LEU A 138 -3.20 3.54 -12.86
N LEU A 139 -2.65 4.40 -11.99
CA LEU A 139 -3.11 5.77 -11.79
C LEU A 139 -3.13 6.56 -13.10
N TRP A 140 -2.06 6.47 -13.88
CA TRP A 140 -1.99 7.13 -15.18
C TRP A 140 -3.07 6.62 -16.13
N TRP A 141 -3.18 5.31 -16.33
CA TRP A 141 -4.23 4.77 -17.19
C TRP A 141 -5.61 5.34 -16.83
N LEU A 142 -5.97 5.26 -15.55
CA LEU A 142 -7.30 5.63 -15.05
C LEU A 142 -7.59 7.12 -15.20
N LEU A 143 -6.63 7.99 -14.87
CA LEU A 143 -6.80 9.43 -15.03
C LEU A 143 -6.84 9.85 -16.49
N ASP A 144 -6.04 9.23 -17.36
CA ASP A 144 -6.00 9.55 -18.78
C ASP A 144 -7.32 9.17 -19.47
N VAL A 145 -7.87 7.98 -19.22
CA VAL A 145 -9.17 7.58 -19.78
C VAL A 145 -10.33 8.42 -19.24
N ALA A 146 -10.25 8.88 -17.99
CA ALA A 146 -11.29 9.72 -17.39
C ALA A 146 -11.33 11.11 -18.00
N VAL A 147 -10.17 11.74 -18.20
CA VAL A 147 -10.07 13.03 -18.88
C VAL A 147 -10.53 12.91 -20.34
N GLU A 148 -10.11 11.87 -21.05
CA GLU A 148 -10.49 11.67 -22.45
C GLU A 148 -11.95 11.25 -22.66
N GLY A 149 -12.63 10.78 -21.62
CA GLY A 149 -14.00 10.27 -21.72
C GLY A 149 -14.12 8.85 -22.27
N ASP A 150 -12.99 8.13 -22.38
CA ASP A 150 -12.92 6.72 -22.85
C ASP A 150 -13.09 5.71 -21.70
N LEU A 151 -13.87 6.08 -20.67
CA LEU A 151 -14.16 5.19 -19.55
C LEU A 151 -15.01 3.99 -20.01
N ALA A 152 -14.54 2.80 -19.65
CA ALA A 152 -15.19 1.52 -19.86
C ALA A 152 -15.37 0.83 -18.50
N PRO A 153 -16.60 0.82 -17.94
CA PRO A 153 -16.85 0.39 -16.55
C PRO A 153 -16.21 -0.93 -16.15
N ALA A 154 -16.36 -1.97 -16.98
CA ALA A 154 -15.80 -3.30 -16.71
C ALA A 154 -14.27 -3.35 -16.76
N ARG A 155 -13.63 -2.65 -17.69
CA ARG A 155 -12.16 -2.63 -17.84
C ARG A 155 -11.53 -1.79 -16.73
N ASP A 156 -12.01 -0.55 -16.61
CA ASP A 156 -11.41 0.42 -15.72
C ASP A 156 -11.78 0.14 -14.26
N GLY A 157 -12.91 -0.52 -13.99
CA GLY A 157 -13.23 -1.04 -12.67
C GLY A 157 -12.29 -2.14 -12.20
N VAL A 158 -11.83 -3.04 -13.08
CA VAL A 158 -10.79 -4.02 -12.75
C VAL A 158 -9.47 -3.31 -12.42
N LEU A 159 -9.07 -2.33 -13.23
CA LEU A 159 -7.84 -1.57 -13.01
C LEU A 159 -7.90 -0.71 -11.74
N LEU A 160 -9.05 -0.14 -11.43
CA LEU A 160 -9.31 0.59 -10.20
C LEU A 160 -9.29 -0.35 -8.98
N GLY A 161 -9.82 -1.58 -9.11
CA GLY A 161 -9.68 -2.61 -8.09
C GLY A 161 -8.23 -3.03 -7.85
N LEU A 162 -7.43 -3.18 -8.91
CA LEU A 162 -5.98 -3.40 -8.78
C LEU A 162 -5.27 -2.21 -8.13
N LEU A 163 -5.67 -0.99 -8.46
CA LEU A 163 -5.14 0.22 -7.81
C LEU A 163 -5.46 0.21 -6.31
N TRP A 164 -6.67 -0.20 -5.91
CA TRP A 164 -7.06 -0.31 -4.50
C TRP A 164 -6.20 -1.32 -3.75
N LEU A 165 -6.00 -2.49 -4.34
CA LEU A 165 -5.18 -3.54 -3.73
C LEU A 165 -3.69 -3.17 -3.72
N MET A 166 -3.23 -2.31 -4.65
CA MET A 166 -1.85 -1.83 -4.69
C MET A 166 -1.60 -0.71 -3.68
N HIS A 167 -2.46 0.33 -3.69
CA HIS A 167 -2.37 1.50 -2.83
C HIS A 167 -3.72 2.23 -2.73
N ALA A 168 -4.46 1.96 -1.65
CA ALA A 168 -5.79 2.52 -1.38
C ALA A 168 -5.83 4.06 -1.38
N PRO A 169 -4.88 4.80 -0.76
CA PRO A 169 -4.88 6.27 -0.84
C PRO A 169 -4.81 6.81 -2.27
N THR A 170 -4.02 6.18 -3.15
CA THR A 170 -3.94 6.57 -4.57
C THR A 170 -5.25 6.31 -5.30
N THR A 171 -5.98 5.28 -4.91
CA THR A 171 -7.30 4.96 -5.48
C THR A 171 -8.34 6.03 -5.13
N LEU A 172 -8.36 6.47 -3.88
CA LEU A 172 -9.25 7.56 -3.44
C LEU A 172 -8.94 8.84 -4.20
N MET A 173 -7.64 9.18 -4.34
CA MET A 173 -7.23 10.35 -5.13
C MET A 173 -7.64 10.23 -6.60
N ALA A 174 -7.48 9.05 -7.21
CA ALA A 174 -7.91 8.80 -8.57
C ALA A 174 -9.42 9.01 -8.73
N LEU A 175 -10.24 8.39 -7.85
CA LEU A 175 -11.70 8.50 -7.90
C LEU A 175 -12.20 9.94 -7.84
N VAL A 176 -11.64 10.76 -6.94
CA VAL A 176 -11.99 12.18 -6.84
C VAL A 176 -11.68 12.92 -8.14
N LEU A 177 -10.48 12.75 -8.70
CA LEU A 177 -10.09 13.46 -9.91
C LEU A 177 -10.79 12.94 -11.17
N MET A 178 -11.14 11.66 -11.23
CA MET A 178 -12.00 11.12 -12.29
C MET A 178 -13.41 11.74 -12.21
N GLY A 179 -13.94 11.94 -10.99
CA GLY A 179 -15.20 12.65 -10.76
C GLY A 179 -15.12 14.11 -11.20
N VAL A 180 -14.06 14.82 -10.81
CA VAL A 180 -13.77 16.19 -11.26
C VAL A 180 -13.71 16.26 -12.78
N ALA A 181 -13.02 15.32 -13.44
CA ALA A 181 -12.94 15.27 -14.89
C ALA A 181 -14.33 15.09 -15.55
N ALA A 182 -15.18 14.21 -15.01
CA ALA A 182 -16.54 14.02 -15.50
C ALA A 182 -17.42 15.28 -15.35
N VAL A 183 -17.33 15.95 -14.20
CA VAL A 183 -18.05 17.20 -13.92
C VAL A 183 -17.55 18.35 -14.81
N ALA A 184 -16.23 18.51 -14.94
CA ALA A 184 -15.63 19.54 -15.79
C ALA A 184 -15.98 19.35 -17.27
N ALA A 185 -16.11 18.10 -17.73
CA ALA A 185 -16.58 17.76 -19.06
C ALA A 185 -18.10 17.96 -19.25
N ARG A 186 -18.87 18.22 -18.17
CA ARG A 186 -20.33 18.31 -18.17
C ARG A 186 -21.02 17.10 -18.81
N ASP A 187 -20.48 15.91 -18.54
CA ASP A 187 -20.89 14.67 -19.20
C ASP A 187 -21.42 13.67 -18.15
N ALA A 188 -22.75 13.61 -18.02
CA ALA A 188 -23.42 12.71 -17.08
C ALA A 188 -23.17 11.22 -17.41
N LEU A 189 -22.96 10.88 -18.68
CA LEU A 189 -22.64 9.50 -19.07
C LEU A 189 -21.25 9.11 -18.58
N ARG A 190 -20.27 10.02 -18.58
CA ARG A 190 -18.96 9.77 -17.93
C ARG A 190 -19.11 9.51 -16.44
N LEU A 191 -19.96 10.27 -15.75
CA LEU A 191 -20.21 10.04 -14.32
C LEU A 191 -20.83 8.67 -14.07
N LEU A 192 -21.85 8.28 -14.85
CA LEU A 192 -22.46 6.95 -14.76
C LEU A 192 -21.44 5.83 -15.04
N LYS A 193 -20.57 6.00 -16.04
CA LYS A 193 -19.50 5.06 -16.35
C LYS A 193 -18.50 4.94 -15.20
N LEU A 194 -18.13 6.06 -14.58
CA LEU A 194 -17.27 6.09 -13.40
C LEU A 194 -17.91 5.35 -12.23
N THR A 195 -19.20 5.59 -11.95
CA THR A 195 -19.94 4.85 -10.92
C THR A 195 -19.92 3.36 -11.20
N GLY A 196 -20.18 2.95 -12.45
CA GLY A 196 -20.08 1.54 -12.86
C GLY A 196 -18.68 0.95 -12.64
N ALA A 197 -17.62 1.69 -12.96
CA ALA A 197 -16.23 1.28 -12.69
C ALA A 197 -15.97 1.13 -11.19
N ALA A 198 -16.42 2.08 -10.37
CA ALA A 198 -16.29 2.05 -8.92
C ALA A 198 -17.03 0.86 -8.29
N VAL A 199 -18.25 0.55 -8.76
CA VAL A 199 -19.01 -0.64 -8.32
C VAL A 199 -18.27 -1.93 -8.67
N VAL A 200 -17.73 -2.04 -9.89
CA VAL A 200 -16.93 -3.21 -10.27
C VAL A 200 -15.68 -3.33 -9.39
N ALA A 201 -14.97 -2.23 -9.15
CA ALA A 201 -13.78 -2.22 -8.30
C ALA A 201 -14.12 -2.67 -6.87
N ALA A 202 -15.15 -2.05 -6.26
CA ALA A 202 -15.63 -2.39 -4.93
C ALA A 202 -16.09 -3.85 -4.83
N GLY A 203 -16.78 -4.36 -5.84
CA GLY A 203 -17.19 -5.77 -5.90
C GLY A 203 -15.98 -6.71 -5.92
N LEU A 204 -15.03 -6.49 -6.82
CA LEU A 204 -13.83 -7.33 -6.97
C LEU A 204 -12.88 -7.29 -5.76
N THR A 205 -12.88 -6.18 -5.02
CA THR A 205 -12.01 -6.01 -3.83
C THR A 205 -12.77 -6.14 -2.51
N ALA A 206 -14.03 -6.60 -2.54
CA ALA A 206 -14.87 -6.76 -1.35
C ALA A 206 -14.26 -7.68 -0.29
N TRP A 207 -13.51 -8.70 -0.71
CA TRP A 207 -12.77 -9.58 0.21
C TRP A 207 -11.72 -8.84 1.07
N HIS A 208 -11.32 -7.64 0.66
CA HIS A 208 -10.33 -6.81 1.36
C HIS A 208 -10.97 -5.59 2.05
N TRP A 209 -11.74 -4.76 1.34
CA TRP A 209 -12.25 -3.53 1.98
C TRP A 209 -13.37 -3.79 2.99
N LEU A 210 -14.16 -4.85 2.80
CA LEU A 210 -15.24 -5.20 3.73
C LEU A 210 -14.70 -5.58 5.10
N PRO A 211 -13.78 -6.56 5.26
CA PRO A 211 -13.18 -6.83 6.57
C PRO A 211 -12.43 -5.63 7.13
N LEU A 212 -11.69 -4.88 6.30
CA LEU A 212 -11.01 -3.66 6.72
C LEU A 212 -11.96 -2.64 7.38
N ALA A 213 -13.16 -2.45 6.83
CA ALA A 213 -14.14 -1.51 7.38
C ALA A 213 -14.57 -1.87 8.82
N PHE A 214 -14.57 -3.16 9.18
CA PHE A 214 -14.85 -3.62 10.54
C PHE A 214 -13.59 -3.64 11.42
N GLU A 215 -12.44 -4.03 10.86
CA GLU A 215 -11.18 -4.15 11.58
C GLU A 215 -10.56 -2.78 11.96
N VAL A 216 -10.85 -1.70 11.22
CA VAL A 216 -10.43 -0.33 11.59
C VAL A 216 -10.96 0.09 12.96
N GLY A 217 -12.09 -0.47 13.41
CA GLY A 217 -12.60 -0.24 14.76
C GLY A 217 -11.73 -0.86 15.88
N LEU A 218 -10.83 -1.80 15.54
CA LEU A 218 -9.94 -2.49 16.48
C LEU A 218 -8.58 -1.80 16.64
N MET A 219 -8.33 -0.76 15.85
CA MET A 219 -7.08 -0.01 15.84
C MET A 219 -7.18 1.25 16.70
N ASP A 220 -6.02 1.72 17.14
CA ASP A 220 -5.91 3.05 17.71
C ASP A 220 -6.13 4.11 16.61
N ARG A 221 -7.24 4.86 16.72
CA ARG A 221 -7.56 5.95 15.76
C ARG A 221 -6.53 7.07 15.79
N ASP A 222 -5.90 7.31 16.95
CA ASP A 222 -4.86 8.34 17.06
C ASP A 222 -3.59 7.92 16.32
N ALA A 223 -3.33 6.63 16.16
CA ALA A 223 -2.25 6.13 15.32
C ALA A 223 -2.49 6.37 13.81
N LEU A 224 -3.75 6.50 13.38
CA LEU A 224 -4.12 6.73 11.98
C LEU A 224 -4.17 8.21 11.61
N THR A 225 -4.63 9.08 12.52
CA THR A 225 -4.90 10.49 12.23
C THR A 225 -4.24 11.49 13.18
N GLY A 226 -3.51 11.02 14.19
CA GLY A 226 -2.82 11.84 15.19
C GLY A 226 -1.34 12.11 14.86
N GLY A 227 -0.68 12.91 15.71
CA GLY A 227 0.76 13.19 15.61
C GLY A 227 1.20 13.73 14.24
N ILE A 228 2.10 12.99 13.58
CA ILE A 228 2.62 13.31 12.24
C ILE A 228 1.60 13.04 11.11
N PHE A 229 0.52 12.30 11.40
CA PHE A 229 -0.51 11.91 10.44
C PHE A 229 -1.72 12.85 10.43
N VAL A 230 -1.68 13.94 11.22
CA VAL A 230 -2.70 14.98 11.17
C VAL A 230 -2.67 15.65 9.79
N ALA A 231 -3.60 15.27 8.92
CA ALA A 231 -3.59 15.65 7.51
C ALA A 231 -3.57 17.18 7.28
N SER A 232 -4.30 17.96 8.08
CA SER A 232 -4.30 19.43 7.98
C SER A 232 -2.92 20.05 8.25
N ARG A 233 -2.02 19.34 8.94
CA ARG A 233 -0.63 19.76 9.15
C ARG A 233 0.27 19.40 7.97
N ASN A 234 -0.13 18.53 7.05
CA ASN A 234 0.68 18.05 5.91
C ASN A 234 0.21 18.60 4.55
N VAL A 235 -0.38 19.79 4.54
CA VAL A 235 -0.66 20.54 3.30
C VAL A 235 0.63 21.17 2.74
N LEU A 236 0.60 21.65 1.50
CA LEU A 236 1.74 22.31 0.87
C LEU A 236 2.16 23.57 1.65
N GLY A 237 3.46 23.73 1.86
CA GLY A 237 4.04 24.87 2.57
C GLY A 237 3.80 24.89 4.08
N SER A 238 3.16 23.87 4.67
CA SER A 238 2.93 23.84 6.12
C SER A 238 4.18 23.40 6.90
N PRO A 239 4.34 23.88 8.16
CA PRO A 239 5.50 23.55 8.97
C PRO A 239 5.38 22.22 9.75
N SER A 240 4.80 21.17 9.15
CA SER A 240 4.58 19.90 9.87
C SER A 240 5.85 19.26 10.41
N ALA A 241 5.69 18.62 11.57
CA ALA A 241 6.71 17.83 12.25
C ALA A 241 7.23 16.63 11.43
N HIS A 242 6.49 16.17 10.41
CA HIS A 242 6.95 15.03 9.61
C HIS A 242 8.13 15.41 8.70
N ALA A 243 8.06 16.60 8.09
CA ALA A 243 8.86 16.93 6.92
C ALA A 243 8.76 18.43 6.51
N LEU A 244 9.16 19.36 7.38
CA LEU A 244 9.09 20.82 7.13
C LEU A 244 9.72 21.20 5.78
N GLY A 245 10.96 20.75 5.55
CA GLY A 245 11.70 21.05 4.34
C GLY A 245 11.02 20.48 3.10
N GLU A 246 10.48 19.27 3.21
CA GLU A 246 9.80 18.56 2.13
C GLU A 246 8.47 19.24 1.75
N ASN A 247 7.66 19.65 2.73
CA ASN A 247 6.37 20.30 2.44
C ASN A 247 6.55 21.67 1.76
N ILE A 248 7.56 22.43 2.18
CA ILE A 248 7.93 23.71 1.55
C ILE A 248 8.43 23.44 0.12
N TRP A 249 9.32 22.47 -0.03
CA TRP A 249 9.88 22.08 -1.32
C TRP A 249 8.80 21.59 -2.30
N LEU A 250 7.86 20.74 -1.85
CA LEU A 250 6.69 20.32 -2.63
C LEU A 250 5.77 21.51 -2.97
N GLY A 251 5.65 22.50 -2.08
CA GLY A 251 4.95 23.76 -2.35
C GLY A 251 5.53 24.50 -3.55
N TRP A 252 6.86 24.62 -3.63
CA TRP A 252 7.53 25.19 -4.80
C TRP A 252 7.30 24.38 -6.08
N CYS A 253 7.23 23.05 -5.97
CA CYS A 253 6.88 22.19 -7.10
C CYS A 253 5.46 22.48 -7.61
N ALA A 254 4.51 22.70 -6.69
CA ALA A 254 3.15 23.07 -7.05
C ALA A 254 3.09 24.43 -7.74
N VAL A 255 3.81 25.43 -7.23
CA VAL A 255 3.92 26.76 -7.86
C VAL A 255 4.50 26.64 -9.26
N ALA A 256 5.57 25.86 -9.44
CA ALA A 256 6.18 25.65 -10.75
C ALA A 256 5.20 24.99 -11.74
N LEU A 257 4.41 24.00 -11.28
CA LEU A 257 3.35 23.39 -12.09
C LEU A 257 2.26 24.40 -12.49
N LEU A 258 1.85 25.28 -11.58
CA LEU A 258 0.86 26.33 -11.87
C LEU A 258 1.40 27.37 -12.85
N VAL A 259 2.67 27.77 -12.72
CA VAL A 259 3.34 28.68 -13.68
C VAL A 259 3.43 28.02 -15.05
N ALA A 260 3.78 26.73 -15.12
CA ALA A 260 3.82 25.97 -16.36
C ALA A 260 2.45 25.94 -17.06
N LEU A 261 1.40 25.65 -16.30
CA LEU A 261 0.02 25.66 -16.77
C LEU A 261 -0.38 27.05 -17.29
N ALA A 262 0.06 28.11 -16.59
CA ALA A 262 -0.23 29.50 -16.95
C ALA A 262 0.45 29.97 -18.23
N ALA A 263 1.77 29.76 -18.31
CA ALA A 263 2.59 30.16 -19.44
C ALA A 263 2.11 29.51 -20.75
N GLU A 264 1.73 28.24 -20.67
CA GLU A 264 1.32 27.42 -21.82
C GLU A 264 -0.19 27.48 -22.09
N ARG A 265 -0.94 28.27 -21.31
CA ARG A 265 -2.37 28.52 -21.47
C ARG A 265 -3.19 27.23 -21.61
N TRP A 266 -2.89 26.21 -20.80
CA TRP A 266 -3.51 24.89 -20.92
C TRP A 266 -5.04 24.91 -20.87
N TRP A 267 -5.65 25.90 -20.19
CA TRP A 267 -7.10 26.05 -20.14
C TRP A 267 -7.75 26.22 -21.52
N ARG A 268 -7.00 26.70 -22.52
CA ARG A 268 -7.53 26.90 -23.88
C ARG A 268 -7.57 25.61 -24.70
N THR A 269 -6.69 24.65 -24.42
CA THR A 269 -6.50 23.45 -25.24
C THR A 269 -6.87 22.16 -24.51
N GLU A 270 -6.81 22.15 -23.18
CA GLU A 270 -6.92 20.99 -22.31
C GLU A 270 -7.74 21.33 -21.06
N GLY A 271 -8.94 21.92 -21.26
CA GLY A 271 -9.78 22.45 -20.18
C GLY A 271 -10.05 21.46 -19.04
N VAL A 272 -10.43 20.22 -19.37
CA VAL A 272 -10.70 19.16 -18.37
C VAL A 272 -9.44 18.79 -17.57
N ARG A 273 -8.28 18.63 -18.22
CA ARG A 273 -7.00 18.37 -17.53
C ARG A 273 -6.62 19.52 -16.63
N THR A 274 -6.79 20.74 -17.13
CA THR A 274 -6.47 21.97 -16.41
C THR A 274 -7.26 22.04 -15.11
N VAL A 275 -8.58 21.81 -15.16
CA VAL A 275 -9.42 21.77 -13.96
C VAL A 275 -8.98 20.67 -13.00
N ALA A 276 -8.71 19.46 -13.48
CA ALA A 276 -8.25 18.36 -12.63
C ALA A 276 -6.90 18.68 -11.93
N VAL A 277 -5.94 19.26 -12.63
CA VAL A 277 -4.65 19.70 -12.06
C VAL A 277 -4.87 20.80 -11.01
N LEU A 278 -5.68 21.81 -11.31
CA LEU A 278 -5.98 22.91 -10.38
C LEU A 278 -6.66 22.38 -9.10
N VAL A 279 -7.64 21.48 -9.23
CA VAL A 279 -8.32 20.87 -8.07
C VAL A 279 -7.35 20.02 -7.26
N ALA A 280 -6.47 19.22 -7.90
CA ALA A 280 -5.47 18.44 -7.19
C ALA A 280 -4.50 19.34 -6.39
N VAL A 281 -4.02 20.44 -6.98
CA VAL A 281 -3.17 21.41 -6.29
C VAL A 281 -3.93 22.11 -5.15
N ALA A 282 -5.20 22.47 -5.36
CA ALA A 282 -6.04 23.06 -4.31
C ALA A 282 -6.25 22.09 -3.14
N LEU A 283 -6.51 20.81 -3.42
CA LEU A 283 -6.65 19.75 -2.41
C LEU A 283 -5.34 19.47 -1.65
N ALA A 284 -4.18 19.70 -2.27
CA ALA A 284 -2.89 19.64 -1.60
C ALA A 284 -2.60 20.87 -0.71
N SER A 285 -3.26 22.00 -0.96
CA SER A 285 -2.95 23.30 -0.38
C SER A 285 -3.71 23.58 0.94
N PRO A 286 -3.32 24.63 1.70
CA PRO A 286 -4.06 25.09 2.87
C PRO A 286 -5.54 25.43 2.59
N LEU A 287 -5.91 25.76 1.35
CA LEU A 287 -7.30 26.05 0.96
C LEU A 287 -8.25 24.88 1.25
N ALA A 288 -7.75 23.65 1.19
CA ALA A 288 -8.52 22.44 1.45
C ALA A 288 -8.36 21.90 2.89
N ALA A 289 -7.65 22.61 3.79
CA ALA A 289 -7.35 22.11 5.13
C ALA A 289 -8.62 21.69 5.91
N PHE A 290 -9.73 22.41 5.72
CA PHE A 290 -11.02 22.11 6.35
C PHE A 290 -11.59 20.75 5.93
N LEU A 291 -11.31 20.28 4.71
CA LEU A 291 -11.76 18.96 4.25
C LEU A 291 -11.06 17.83 4.98
N TYR A 292 -9.92 18.09 5.63
CA TYR A 292 -9.13 17.08 6.35
C TYR A 292 -9.39 17.07 7.85
N ALA A 293 -10.21 17.98 8.36
CA ALA A 293 -10.56 18.01 9.78
C ALA A 293 -11.40 16.76 10.15
N PRO A 294 -11.11 16.09 11.28
CA PRO A 294 -11.98 15.02 11.80
C PRO A 294 -13.43 15.52 11.95
N PRO A 295 -14.44 14.69 11.65
CA PRO A 295 -14.39 13.25 11.33
C PRO A 295 -14.28 12.94 9.82
N SER A 296 -13.74 13.85 9.00
CA SER A 296 -13.72 13.67 7.54
C SER A 296 -12.98 12.40 7.08
N PRO A 297 -13.53 11.62 6.12
CA PRO A 297 -12.82 10.51 5.48
C PRO A 297 -11.49 10.91 4.82
N PHE A 298 -11.32 12.18 4.42
CA PHE A 298 -10.06 12.66 3.84
C PHE A 298 -8.91 12.67 4.85
N SER A 299 -9.19 12.68 6.16
CA SER A 299 -8.16 12.62 7.20
C SER A 299 -7.30 11.35 7.10
N PHE A 300 -7.88 10.24 6.61
CA PHE A 300 -7.18 8.98 6.36
C PHE A 300 -6.16 9.03 5.21
N LEU A 301 -6.14 10.10 4.39
CA LEU A 301 -5.06 10.29 3.42
C LEU A 301 -3.73 10.66 4.08
N GLN A 302 -3.78 11.19 5.32
CA GLN A 302 -2.66 11.60 6.19
C GLN A 302 -1.75 12.73 5.64
N PHE A 303 -1.57 12.80 4.32
CA PHE A 303 -0.60 13.64 3.65
C PHE A 303 -1.21 14.29 2.39
N PRO A 304 -1.95 15.41 2.53
CA PRO A 304 -2.57 16.11 1.40
C PRO A 304 -1.61 16.48 0.26
N TRP A 305 -0.33 16.76 0.54
CA TRP A 305 0.63 17.00 -0.54
C TRP A 305 0.72 15.86 -1.57
N ARG A 306 0.25 14.63 -1.26
CA ARG A 306 0.17 13.49 -2.18
C ARG A 306 -0.68 13.79 -3.43
N TRP A 307 -1.61 14.74 -3.40
CA TRP A 307 -2.38 15.15 -4.59
C TRP A 307 -1.50 15.72 -5.70
N LEU A 308 -0.26 16.12 -5.42
CA LEU A 308 0.68 16.50 -6.47
C LEU A 308 1.05 15.33 -7.40
N LEU A 309 1.05 14.09 -6.92
CA LEU A 309 1.33 12.92 -7.75
C LEU A 309 0.31 12.77 -8.90
N PRO A 310 -1.01 12.67 -8.64
CA PRO A 310 -1.97 12.62 -9.73
C PRO A 310 -2.03 13.93 -10.55
N ALA A 311 -1.74 15.10 -9.95
CA ALA A 311 -1.62 16.35 -10.71
C ALA A 311 -0.52 16.24 -11.78
N MET A 312 0.64 15.72 -11.42
CA MET A 312 1.75 15.48 -12.34
C MET A 312 1.41 14.45 -13.41
N VAL A 313 0.72 13.37 -13.04
CA VAL A 313 0.22 12.35 -13.98
C VAL A 313 -0.71 12.94 -15.03
N VAL A 314 -1.67 13.78 -14.63
CA VAL A 314 -2.59 14.44 -15.57
C VAL A 314 -1.86 15.47 -16.43
N GLY A 315 -0.92 16.21 -15.84
CA GLY A 315 -0.15 17.30 -16.48
C GLY A 315 0.99 16.85 -17.40
N ALA A 316 1.44 15.60 -17.33
CA ALA A 316 2.61 15.12 -18.08
C ALA A 316 2.46 15.26 -19.61
N ARG A 317 1.26 15.01 -20.15
CA ARG A 317 1.01 15.10 -21.60
C ARG A 317 1.00 16.55 -22.12
N PRO A 318 0.28 17.50 -21.50
CA PRO A 318 0.44 18.92 -21.81
C PRO A 318 1.90 19.39 -21.72
N LEU A 319 2.62 19.04 -20.64
CA LEU A 319 4.04 19.38 -20.46
C LEU A 319 4.90 18.88 -21.61
N ARG A 320 4.68 17.64 -22.08
CA ARG A 320 5.41 17.09 -23.22
C ARG A 320 5.21 17.92 -24.49
N ARG A 321 3.98 18.37 -24.78
CA ARG A 321 3.72 19.21 -25.96
C ARG A 321 4.41 20.56 -25.84
N SER A 322 4.43 21.12 -24.63
CA SER A 322 5.10 22.36 -24.32
C SER A 322 6.62 22.29 -24.55
N LEU A 323 7.26 21.11 -24.51
CA LEU A 323 8.69 20.99 -24.85
C LEU A 323 9.06 21.44 -26.27
N ALA A 324 8.09 21.55 -27.17
CA ALA A 324 8.30 22.10 -28.52
C ALA A 324 8.45 23.63 -28.53
N SER A 325 8.00 24.34 -27.48
CA SER A 325 8.05 25.80 -27.38
C SER A 325 9.18 26.26 -26.43
N PRO A 326 9.77 27.46 -26.62
CA PRO A 326 10.70 28.03 -25.66
C PRO A 326 10.08 28.22 -24.26
N GLY A 327 8.81 28.66 -24.21
CA GLY A 327 8.07 28.84 -22.96
C GLY A 327 7.90 27.54 -22.19
N GLY A 328 7.63 26.45 -22.90
CA GLY A 328 7.45 25.14 -22.28
C GLY A 328 8.74 24.48 -21.83
N ARG A 329 9.87 24.76 -22.51
CA ARG A 329 11.20 24.40 -22.00
C ARG A 329 11.52 25.16 -20.70
N LEU A 330 11.22 26.45 -20.64
CA LEU A 330 11.36 27.24 -19.41
C LEU A 330 10.44 26.69 -18.31
N ALA A 331 9.18 26.38 -18.63
CA ALA A 331 8.23 25.79 -17.71
C ALA A 331 8.70 24.42 -17.16
N LEU A 332 9.23 23.55 -18.02
CA LEU A 332 9.86 22.30 -17.56
C LEU A 332 11.08 22.60 -16.69
N GLY A 333 11.92 23.56 -17.06
CA GLY A 333 13.06 24.00 -16.26
C GLY A 333 12.62 24.45 -14.86
N CYS A 334 11.58 25.28 -14.75
CA CYS A 334 10.98 25.69 -13.47
C CYS A 334 10.42 24.51 -12.68
N LEU A 335 9.78 23.54 -13.35
CA LEU A 335 9.24 22.34 -12.72
C LEU A 335 10.35 21.41 -12.16
N LEU A 336 11.48 21.33 -12.86
CA LEU A 336 12.62 20.50 -12.46
C LEU A 336 13.57 21.22 -11.50
N ALA A 337 13.57 22.56 -11.47
CA ALA A 337 14.44 23.35 -10.62
C ALA A 337 14.39 22.95 -9.13
N PRO A 338 13.23 22.62 -8.53
CA PRO A 338 13.18 22.09 -7.18
C PRO A 338 14.08 20.87 -6.95
N LEU A 339 14.31 20.00 -7.95
CA LEU A 339 15.18 18.84 -7.78
C LEU A 339 16.62 19.22 -7.37
N LEU A 340 17.09 20.42 -7.70
CA LEU A 340 18.41 20.91 -7.27
C LEU A 340 18.50 21.10 -5.76
N ALA A 341 17.37 21.34 -5.10
CA ALA A 341 17.22 21.46 -3.65
C ALA A 341 16.51 20.25 -3.04
N PHE A 342 16.53 19.09 -3.72
CA PHE A 342 15.90 17.87 -3.21
C PHE A 342 16.44 17.51 -1.82
N PRO A 343 15.57 17.31 -0.81
CA PRO A 343 15.99 16.94 0.54
C PRO A 343 16.41 15.46 0.58
N TRP A 344 17.61 15.18 0.06
CA TRP A 344 18.16 13.83 0.02
C TRP A 344 18.42 13.30 1.44
N ARG A 345 17.79 12.17 1.79
CA ARG A 345 17.90 11.54 3.12
C ARG A 345 19.02 10.51 3.25
N GLY A 346 19.83 10.32 2.21
CA GLY A 346 20.90 9.32 2.20
C GLY A 346 20.47 7.99 1.58
N VAL A 347 21.45 7.08 1.51
CA VAL A 347 21.23 5.68 1.22
C VAL A 347 21.40 4.85 2.49
N ALA A 348 20.58 3.82 2.63
CA ALA A 348 20.71 2.74 3.59
C ALA A 348 21.40 1.55 2.92
N SER A 349 22.25 0.82 3.66
CA SER A 349 22.73 -0.46 3.18
C SER A 349 21.58 -1.48 3.13
N ASP A 350 21.59 -2.37 2.14
CA ASP A 350 20.63 -3.48 2.09
C ASP A 350 20.92 -4.51 3.21
N PRO A 351 19.99 -4.75 4.15
CA PRO A 351 20.16 -5.75 5.22
C PRO A 351 20.07 -7.20 4.72
N ARG A 352 19.77 -7.41 3.43
CA ARG A 352 19.71 -8.72 2.76
C ARG A 352 18.78 -9.71 3.47
N LEU A 353 17.61 -9.25 3.90
CA LEU A 353 16.63 -10.10 4.59
C LEU A 353 16.19 -11.25 3.69
N THR A 354 16.38 -12.49 4.15
CA THR A 354 15.94 -13.71 3.47
C THR A 354 14.76 -14.34 4.21
N ALA A 355 13.98 -15.17 3.52
CA ALA A 355 12.86 -15.88 4.13
C ALA A 355 13.29 -16.83 5.26
N ALA A 356 14.56 -17.22 5.35
CA ALA A 356 15.06 -18.12 6.38
C ALA A 356 15.38 -17.42 7.71
N MET A 357 15.55 -16.09 7.71
CA MET A 357 15.93 -15.35 8.91
C MET A 357 14.82 -15.37 9.97
N THR A 358 15.20 -15.53 11.23
CA THR A 358 14.34 -15.25 12.39
C THR A 358 14.12 -13.76 12.59
N TRP A 359 13.09 -13.36 13.34
CA TRP A 359 12.88 -11.96 13.69
C TRP A 359 14.08 -11.29 14.38
N LYS A 360 14.85 -12.03 15.20
CA LYS A 360 16.05 -11.50 15.87
C LYS A 360 17.15 -11.18 14.86
N GLN A 361 17.37 -12.08 13.91
CA GLN A 361 18.37 -11.88 12.85
C GLN A 361 17.97 -10.73 11.92
N ALA A 362 16.69 -10.70 11.51
CA ALA A 362 16.16 -9.61 10.68
C ALA A 362 16.25 -8.27 11.42
N GLY A 363 15.87 -8.24 12.70
CA GLY A 363 15.98 -7.10 13.59
C GLY A 363 17.40 -6.56 13.75
N ALA A 364 18.36 -7.46 14.01
CA ALA A 364 19.77 -7.09 14.05
C ALA A 364 20.26 -6.52 12.71
N ALA A 365 19.88 -7.16 11.59
CA ALA A 365 20.27 -6.71 10.27
C ALA A 365 19.73 -5.31 9.93
N VAL A 366 18.44 -5.03 10.17
CA VAL A 366 17.86 -3.69 9.93
C VAL A 366 18.44 -2.63 10.86
N PHE A 367 18.72 -2.97 12.12
CA PHE A 367 19.37 -2.06 13.06
C PHE A 367 20.79 -1.71 12.60
N THR A 368 21.60 -2.70 12.25
CA THR A 368 22.96 -2.48 11.73
C THR A 368 22.95 -1.71 10.41
N SER A 369 22.01 -2.00 9.52
CA SER A 369 22.01 -1.42 8.17
C SER A 369 21.61 0.05 8.09
N PHE A 370 20.65 0.47 8.93
CA PHE A 370 20.11 1.83 8.89
C PHE A 370 19.44 2.29 10.20
N GLY A 371 19.75 1.66 11.34
CA GLY A 371 19.18 2.03 12.64
C GLY A 371 17.69 1.69 12.79
N GLY A 372 17.17 0.74 12.00
CA GLY A 372 15.80 0.26 12.14
C GLY A 372 15.55 -0.37 13.51
N ASN A 373 14.30 -0.45 13.95
CA ASN A 373 14.00 -1.00 15.27
C ASN A 373 14.30 -2.52 15.30
N PRO A 374 15.17 -2.99 16.23
CA PRO A 374 15.64 -4.39 16.27
C PRO A 374 14.56 -5.38 16.69
N MET A 375 13.41 -4.89 17.16
CA MET A 375 12.24 -5.68 17.51
C MET A 375 11.26 -5.82 16.34
N VAL A 376 11.66 -5.42 15.11
CA VAL A 376 10.84 -5.54 13.89
C VAL A 376 9.40 -5.04 14.08
N VAL A 377 9.26 -3.88 14.72
CA VAL A 377 7.97 -3.32 15.12
C VAL A 377 7.20 -2.87 13.88
N ASP A 378 5.92 -3.21 13.78
CA ASP A 378 5.10 -2.80 12.62
C ASP A 378 4.82 -1.27 12.62
N ALA A 379 4.31 -0.76 11.50
CA ALA A 379 3.84 0.61 11.37
C ALA A 379 2.78 0.93 12.43
N ALA A 380 2.84 2.12 13.02
CA ALA A 380 1.94 2.52 14.11
C ALA A 380 0.45 2.33 13.77
N GLN A 381 0.05 2.76 12.56
CA GLN A 381 -1.31 2.61 12.04
C GLN A 381 -1.83 1.18 11.91
N ASN A 382 -0.94 0.18 11.95
CA ASN A 382 -1.26 -1.23 11.70
C ASN A 382 -1.24 -2.07 12.98
N ARG A 383 -1.02 -1.45 14.13
CA ARG A 383 -0.89 -2.15 15.41
C ARG A 383 -2.29 -2.40 16.00
N PRO A 384 -2.58 -3.63 16.44
CA PRO A 384 -3.81 -3.89 17.20
C PRO A 384 -3.70 -3.24 18.59
N ALA A 385 -4.84 -3.00 19.25
CA ALA A 385 -4.87 -2.43 20.61
C ALA A 385 -4.01 -3.22 21.62
N SER A 386 -3.91 -4.53 21.45
CA SER A 386 -3.08 -5.44 22.25
C SER A 386 -1.57 -5.08 22.24
N TRP A 387 -1.11 -4.36 21.22
CA TRP A 387 0.27 -3.89 21.12
C TRP A 387 0.67 -2.94 22.26
N ALA A 388 -0.28 -2.22 22.88
CA ALA A 388 0.00 -1.34 24.02
C ALA A 388 0.64 -2.07 25.21
N LEU A 389 0.47 -3.40 25.30
CA LEU A 389 1.02 -4.25 26.35
C LEU A 389 2.31 -4.97 25.93
N LEU A 390 2.88 -4.66 24.75
CA LEU A 390 4.04 -5.36 24.19
C LEU A 390 5.26 -5.33 25.12
N ALA A 391 5.58 -4.17 25.73
CA ALA A 391 6.73 -4.05 26.62
C ALA A 391 6.64 -5.02 27.83
N ARG A 392 5.49 -5.03 28.51
CA ARG A 392 5.20 -5.98 29.60
C ARG A 392 5.30 -7.43 29.13
N ASN A 393 4.79 -7.73 27.93
CA ASN A 393 4.85 -9.08 27.38
C ASN A 393 6.28 -9.48 26.97
N LEU A 394 7.14 -8.54 26.56
CA LEU A 394 8.55 -8.84 26.29
C LEU A 394 9.28 -9.31 27.55
N GLU A 395 9.06 -8.63 28.68
CA GLU A 395 9.62 -9.02 29.97
C GLU A 395 9.10 -10.39 30.41
N ARG A 396 7.78 -10.60 30.31
CA ARG A 396 7.10 -11.86 30.68
C ARG A 396 7.63 -13.06 29.89
N PHE A 397 7.76 -12.93 28.57
CA PHE A 397 8.14 -14.04 27.71
C PHE A 397 9.66 -14.24 27.63
N GLY A 398 10.45 -13.17 27.72
CA GLY A 398 11.90 -13.21 27.50
C GLY A 398 12.21 -13.70 26.08
N ALA A 399 12.89 -14.85 25.96
CA ALA A 399 13.18 -15.50 24.68
C ALA A 399 12.20 -16.62 24.29
N ARG A 400 11.22 -16.95 25.14
CA ARG A 400 10.33 -18.11 24.96
C ARG A 400 9.16 -17.77 24.04
N ASP A 401 8.65 -18.78 23.34
CA ASP A 401 7.46 -18.67 22.47
C ASP A 401 6.15 -18.87 23.25
N ALA A 402 6.18 -19.57 24.38
CA ALA A 402 5.04 -19.76 25.26
C ALA A 402 5.48 -19.79 26.73
N VAL A 403 4.61 -19.35 27.63
CA VAL A 403 4.83 -19.35 29.07
C VAL A 403 3.58 -19.81 29.82
N LEU A 404 3.77 -20.34 31.03
CA LEU A 404 2.68 -20.54 31.98
C LEU A 404 2.41 -19.22 32.70
N ASP A 405 1.18 -18.72 32.57
CA ASP A 405 0.76 -17.50 33.27
C ASP A 405 0.34 -17.77 34.71
N SER A 406 -0.31 -18.92 34.91
CA SER A 406 -0.77 -19.39 36.21
C SER A 406 -0.75 -20.91 36.27
N GLY A 407 -0.59 -21.45 37.49
CA GLY A 407 -0.49 -22.88 37.74
C GLY A 407 0.91 -23.44 37.54
N GLU A 408 1.06 -24.74 37.77
CA GLU A 408 2.33 -25.46 37.69
C GLU A 408 2.32 -26.47 36.54
N GLY A 409 3.43 -26.57 35.82
CA GLY A 409 3.54 -27.49 34.70
C GLY A 409 4.73 -27.22 33.79
N ARG A 410 4.68 -27.83 32.60
CA ARG A 410 5.67 -27.68 31.53
C ARG A 410 4.97 -27.45 30.19
N VAL A 411 5.49 -26.50 29.42
CA VAL A 411 5.06 -26.25 28.03
C VAL A 411 6.20 -26.61 27.09
N THR A 412 5.89 -27.36 26.03
CA THR A 412 6.82 -27.70 24.96
C THR A 412 6.21 -27.30 23.62
N VAL A 413 6.94 -26.53 22.81
CA VAL A 413 6.48 -26.17 21.46
C VAL A 413 6.57 -27.38 20.55
N VAL A 414 5.46 -27.76 19.92
CA VAL A 414 5.38 -28.84 18.93
C VAL A 414 5.58 -28.27 17.53
N SER A 415 4.87 -27.20 17.20
CA SER A 415 5.02 -26.48 15.93
C SER A 415 4.72 -24.98 16.11
N TRP A 416 5.40 -24.16 15.29
CA TRP A 416 5.27 -22.70 15.31
C TRP A 416 5.21 -22.14 13.88
N ALA A 417 4.12 -22.43 13.17
CA ALA A 417 3.86 -21.97 11.80
C ALA A 417 3.11 -20.63 11.81
N PRO A 418 3.14 -19.79 10.75
CA PRO A 418 2.56 -18.44 10.79
C PRO A 418 1.09 -18.35 11.23
N LEU A 419 0.25 -19.30 10.79
CA LEU A 419 -1.19 -19.34 11.06
C LEU A 419 -1.61 -20.47 12.02
N GLU A 420 -0.66 -21.24 12.54
CA GLU A 420 -0.93 -22.38 13.44
C GLU A 420 0.18 -22.56 14.46
N ARG A 421 -0.17 -22.64 15.74
CA ARG A 421 0.72 -22.96 16.85
C ARG A 421 0.23 -24.23 17.53
N ALA A 422 1.14 -25.16 17.80
CA ALA A 422 0.84 -26.36 18.58
C ALA A 422 1.80 -26.48 19.76
N LEU A 423 1.26 -26.70 20.95
CA LEU A 423 2.00 -26.81 22.20
C LEU A 423 1.56 -28.09 22.92
N ARG A 424 2.52 -28.83 23.48
CA ARG A 424 2.23 -29.88 24.45
C ARG A 424 2.36 -29.29 25.85
N VAL A 425 1.31 -29.43 26.64
CA VAL A 425 1.23 -28.87 28.00
C VAL A 425 1.04 -30.02 28.97
N GLU A 426 1.94 -30.12 29.95
CA GLU A 426 1.83 -31.04 31.08
C GLU A 426 1.56 -30.22 32.34
N ALA A 427 0.34 -30.21 32.84
CA ALA A 427 -0.09 -29.38 33.96
C ALA A 427 -0.54 -30.24 35.15
N THR A 428 -0.15 -29.85 36.37
CA THR A 428 -0.59 -30.52 37.61
C THR A 428 -1.94 -30.01 38.10
N GLY A 429 -2.32 -28.80 37.71
CA GLY A 429 -3.59 -28.15 38.00
C GLY A 429 -4.18 -27.48 36.76
N ARG A 430 -5.26 -26.72 36.95
CA ARG A 430 -5.76 -25.84 35.88
C ARG A 430 -4.74 -24.72 35.67
N THR A 431 -4.31 -24.55 34.42
CA THR A 431 -3.17 -23.70 34.08
C THR A 431 -3.52 -22.87 32.85
N ASN A 432 -3.16 -21.58 32.87
CA ASN A 432 -3.28 -20.75 31.67
C ASN A 432 -1.94 -20.69 30.94
N VAL A 433 -1.98 -21.02 29.65
CA VAL A 433 -0.81 -20.96 28.76
C VAL A 433 -0.94 -19.72 27.89
N ALA A 434 0.06 -18.85 27.95
CA ALA A 434 0.15 -17.65 27.13
C ALA A 434 1.12 -17.87 25.98
N LEU A 435 0.74 -17.44 24.78
CA LEU A 435 1.52 -17.58 23.56
C LEU A 435 2.14 -16.22 23.19
N ARG A 436 3.35 -16.25 22.59
CA ARG A 436 3.98 -15.08 21.97
C ARG A 436 3.22 -14.76 20.68
N LEU A 437 2.02 -14.25 20.86
CA LEU A 437 1.05 -14.02 19.80
C LEU A 437 0.12 -12.91 20.27
N LEU A 438 0.18 -11.74 19.63
CA LEU A 438 -0.71 -10.63 19.98
C LEU A 438 -2.16 -11.08 19.89
N ASP A 439 -2.95 -10.68 20.88
CA ASP A 439 -4.38 -10.94 20.86
C ASP A 439 -5.03 -10.26 19.64
N TYR A 440 -5.85 -11.04 18.94
CA TYR A 440 -6.59 -10.61 17.76
C TYR A 440 -7.83 -11.48 17.55
N PRO A 441 -9.00 -10.93 17.14
CA PRO A 441 -10.29 -11.63 17.23
C PRO A 441 -10.45 -12.92 16.41
N PHE A 442 -9.53 -13.20 15.50
CA PHE A 442 -9.61 -14.33 14.57
C PHE A 442 -8.75 -15.53 14.97
N TRP A 443 -8.09 -15.49 16.12
CA TRP A 443 -7.47 -16.68 16.70
C TRP A 443 -8.53 -17.59 17.35
N ARG A 444 -8.34 -18.90 17.19
CA ARG A 444 -9.15 -19.94 17.85
C ARG A 444 -8.22 -20.95 18.50
N ALA A 445 -8.66 -21.52 19.62
CA ALA A 445 -7.91 -22.52 20.35
C ALA A 445 -8.69 -23.83 20.49
N SER A 446 -7.97 -24.93 20.60
CA SER A 446 -8.49 -26.23 21.00
C SER A 446 -7.51 -26.92 21.94
N VAL A 447 -8.04 -27.75 22.83
CA VAL A 447 -7.29 -28.63 23.73
C VAL A 447 -7.77 -30.05 23.45
N ASP A 448 -6.86 -30.90 22.95
CA ASP A 448 -7.18 -32.26 22.48
C ASP A 448 -8.37 -32.28 21.51
N ASP A 449 -8.31 -31.38 20.51
CA ASP A 449 -9.35 -31.21 19.47
C ASP A 449 -10.72 -30.73 19.98
N VAL A 450 -10.85 -30.41 21.27
CA VAL A 450 -12.03 -29.75 21.83
C VAL A 450 -11.82 -28.24 21.79
N ALA A 451 -12.72 -27.52 21.13
CA ALA A 451 -12.66 -26.06 21.03
C ALA A 451 -12.77 -25.41 22.42
N VAL A 452 -11.90 -24.44 22.69
CA VAL A 452 -11.88 -23.67 23.94
C VAL A 452 -11.82 -22.17 23.63
N PRO A 453 -12.32 -21.30 24.54
CA PRO A 453 -12.18 -19.87 24.37
C PRO A 453 -10.71 -19.43 24.39
N VAL A 454 -10.41 -18.41 23.58
CA VAL A 454 -9.15 -17.65 23.66
C VAL A 454 -9.40 -16.43 24.54
N TYR A 455 -8.52 -16.19 25.50
CA TYR A 455 -8.53 -15.00 26.33
C TYR A 455 -7.44 -14.03 25.85
N GLY A 456 -7.72 -12.72 25.96
CA GLY A 456 -6.85 -11.64 25.48
C GLY A 456 -6.53 -10.58 26.53
N THR A 457 -6.82 -10.85 27.80
CA THR A 457 -6.78 -9.86 28.89
C THR A 457 -5.40 -9.25 29.13
N THR A 458 -4.33 -9.92 28.70
CA THR A 458 -2.94 -9.45 28.82
C THR A 458 -2.36 -8.96 27.48
N GLY A 459 -3.17 -8.81 26.44
CA GLY A 459 -2.74 -8.40 25.10
C GLY A 459 -2.09 -9.52 24.28
N VAL A 460 -2.14 -10.76 24.75
CA VAL A 460 -1.69 -11.94 24.02
C VAL A 460 -2.74 -13.04 24.07
N VAL A 461 -2.64 -13.99 23.14
CA VAL A 461 -3.49 -15.19 23.14
C VAL A 461 -3.18 -16.05 24.35
N GLU A 462 -4.20 -16.32 25.16
CA GLU A 462 -4.15 -17.18 26.34
C GLU A 462 -5.19 -18.31 26.24
N VAL A 463 -4.79 -19.51 26.65
CA VAL A 463 -5.63 -20.71 26.61
C VAL A 463 -5.62 -21.39 27.98
N SER A 464 -6.81 -21.68 28.53
CA SER A 464 -6.93 -22.44 29.78
C SER A 464 -6.85 -23.93 29.50
N VAL A 465 -5.95 -24.62 30.22
CA VAL A 465 -5.66 -26.04 30.04
C VAL A 465 -6.01 -26.77 31.34
N PRO A 466 -6.79 -27.86 31.28
CA PRO A 466 -7.07 -28.68 32.45
C PRO A 466 -5.82 -29.42 32.95
N PRO A 467 -5.85 -29.98 34.18
CA PRO A 467 -4.77 -30.83 34.68
C PRO A 467 -4.60 -32.06 33.80
N GLY A 468 -3.37 -32.43 33.51
CA GLY A 468 -3.03 -33.58 32.68
C GLY A 468 -2.03 -33.25 31.57
N ARG A 469 -2.00 -34.10 30.54
CA ARG A 469 -1.16 -33.94 29.35
C ARG A 469 -2.05 -33.64 28.16
N HIS A 470 -1.91 -32.45 27.61
CA HIS A 470 -2.81 -31.95 26.58
C HIS A 470 -2.04 -31.39 25.39
N LEU A 471 -2.62 -31.53 24.20
CA LEU A 471 -2.20 -30.85 23.00
C LEU A 471 -3.06 -29.59 22.81
N VAL A 472 -2.44 -28.42 22.97
CA VAL A 472 -3.06 -27.13 22.70
C VAL A 472 -2.74 -26.74 21.26
N ARG A 473 -3.77 -26.49 20.45
CA ARG A 473 -3.64 -25.94 19.09
C ARG A 473 -4.31 -24.58 19.03
N VAL A 474 -3.56 -23.57 18.57
CA VAL A 474 -4.09 -22.24 18.24
C VAL A 474 -3.96 -22.02 16.74
N SER A 475 -5.06 -21.69 16.08
CA SER A 475 -5.08 -21.50 14.62
C SER A 475 -5.86 -20.24 14.22
N TRP A 476 -5.50 -19.71 13.06
CA TRP A 476 -6.19 -18.58 12.46
C TRP A 476 -7.50 -19.04 11.81
N ALA A 477 -8.64 -18.59 12.34
CA ALA A 477 -9.96 -18.95 11.82
C ALA A 477 -10.43 -18.05 10.67
N GLY A 478 -9.76 -16.93 10.43
CA GLY A 478 -10.15 -15.95 9.43
C GLY A 478 -11.30 -15.05 9.86
N ASP A 479 -11.41 -13.92 9.16
CA ASP A 479 -12.51 -12.98 9.34
C ASP A 479 -13.77 -13.47 8.59
N PRO A 480 -14.92 -13.65 9.26
CA PRO A 480 -16.19 -13.91 8.60
C PRO A 480 -16.51 -12.94 7.45
N TRP A 481 -16.19 -11.65 7.58
CA TRP A 481 -16.43 -10.64 6.55
C TRP A 481 -15.55 -10.82 5.32
N ALA A 482 -14.35 -11.39 5.47
CA ALA A 482 -13.53 -11.76 4.33
C ALA A 482 -14.19 -12.85 3.47
N ARG A 483 -14.94 -13.79 4.07
CA ARG A 483 -15.71 -14.81 3.33
C ARG A 483 -16.88 -14.20 2.57
N VAL A 484 -17.62 -13.28 3.18
CA VAL A 484 -18.70 -12.53 2.52
C VAL A 484 -18.13 -11.71 1.36
N GLY A 485 -17.05 -10.98 1.60
CA GLY A 485 -16.38 -10.20 0.57
C GLY A 485 -15.82 -11.05 -0.57
N LEU A 486 -15.32 -12.26 -0.29
CA LEU A 486 -14.90 -13.21 -1.32
C LEU A 486 -16.09 -13.67 -2.17
N ALA A 487 -17.24 -13.97 -1.57
CA ALA A 487 -18.44 -14.32 -2.31
C ALA A 487 -18.88 -13.18 -3.25
N VAL A 488 -18.84 -11.93 -2.77
CA VAL A 488 -19.13 -10.73 -3.59
C VAL A 488 -18.14 -10.58 -4.74
N ALA A 489 -16.84 -10.78 -4.47
CA ALA A 489 -15.80 -10.70 -5.49
C ALA A 489 -15.95 -11.77 -6.58
N VAL A 490 -16.26 -13.02 -6.18
CA VAL A 490 -16.55 -14.13 -7.11
C VAL A 490 -17.78 -13.81 -7.95
N ALA A 491 -18.89 -13.38 -7.32
CA ALA A 491 -20.11 -13.01 -8.04
C ALA A 491 -19.86 -11.88 -9.05
N THR A 492 -19.08 -10.86 -8.66
CA THR A 492 -18.69 -9.76 -9.54
C THR A 492 -17.84 -10.26 -10.71
N GLY A 493 -16.86 -11.12 -10.46
CA GLY A 493 -16.04 -11.75 -11.49
C GLY A 493 -16.85 -12.57 -12.49
N LEU A 494 -17.81 -13.38 -12.00
CA LEU A 494 -18.72 -14.16 -12.82
C LEU A 494 -19.62 -13.28 -13.68
N ALA A 495 -20.17 -12.20 -13.12
CA ALA A 495 -20.98 -11.23 -13.86
C ALA A 495 -20.19 -10.58 -15.02
N LEU A 496 -18.93 -10.19 -14.78
CA LEU A 496 -18.04 -9.67 -15.82
C LEU A 496 -17.75 -10.69 -16.91
N GLY A 497 -17.45 -11.94 -16.52
CA GLY A 497 -17.19 -13.04 -17.45
C GLY A 497 -18.39 -13.33 -18.35
N TRP A 498 -19.58 -13.43 -17.74
CA TRP A 498 -20.84 -13.65 -18.46
C TRP A 498 -21.17 -12.51 -19.44
N GLY A 499 -20.97 -11.26 -19.02
CA GLY A 499 -21.15 -10.09 -19.86
C GLY A 499 -20.27 -10.12 -21.12
N ARG A 500 -19.00 -10.52 -20.98
CA ARG A 500 -18.08 -10.68 -22.12
C ARG A 500 -18.52 -11.77 -23.09
N LEU A 501 -18.96 -12.92 -22.59
CA LEU A 501 -19.44 -14.02 -23.43
C LEU A 501 -20.66 -13.63 -24.27
N ARG A 502 -21.63 -12.92 -23.68
CA ARG A 502 -22.82 -12.43 -24.40
C ARG A 502 -22.47 -11.42 -25.50
N LEU A 503 -21.57 -10.48 -25.22
CA LEU A 503 -21.11 -9.49 -26.21
C LEU A 503 -20.34 -10.15 -27.36
N GLY A 504 -19.51 -11.17 -27.07
CA GLY A 504 -18.80 -11.94 -28.09
C GLY A 504 -19.74 -12.70 -29.03
N ARG A 505 -20.81 -13.32 -28.50
CA ARG A 505 -21.83 -14.02 -29.31
C ARG A 505 -22.57 -13.06 -30.25
N ARG A 506 -22.98 -11.88 -29.76
CA ARG A 506 -23.66 -10.87 -30.59
C ARG A 506 -22.78 -10.36 -31.74
N ARG A 507 -21.49 -10.11 -31.49
CA ARG A 507 -20.54 -9.69 -32.54
C ARG A 507 -20.33 -10.76 -33.61
N ARG A 508 -20.30 -12.05 -33.23
CA ARG A 508 -20.21 -13.16 -34.20
C ARG A 508 -21.48 -13.33 -35.02
N ALA A 509 -22.65 -13.26 -34.39
CA ALA A 509 -23.93 -13.39 -35.08
C ALA A 509 -24.18 -12.25 -36.09
N GLY A 510 -23.85 -11.01 -35.74
CA GLY A 510 -24.01 -9.86 -36.63
C GLY A 510 -22.99 -9.78 -37.79
N GLY A 511 -21.88 -10.52 -37.73
CA GLY A 511 -20.83 -10.52 -38.76
C GLY A 511 -20.96 -11.60 -39.82
N SER A 512 -22.05 -12.38 -39.81
CA SER A 512 -22.30 -13.48 -40.78
C SER A 512 -23.34 -13.13 -41.86
N GLY A 513 -23.83 -11.89 -41.89
CA GLY A 513 -24.84 -11.40 -42.83
C GLY A 513 -24.38 -10.26 -43.75
N ALA A 514 -23.07 -10.05 -43.86
CA ALA A 514 -22.42 -9.14 -44.80
C ALA A 514 -21.25 -9.89 -45.45
#